data_AF-A0A969B5Y6-F1
#
_entry.id   AF-A0A969B5Y6-F1
#
_cell.length_a   1.000
_cell.length_b   1.000
_cell.length_c   1.000
_cell.angle_alpha   90.00
_cell.angle_beta   90.00
_cell.angle_gamma   90.00
#
_symmetry.space_group_name_H-M   'P 1'
#
loop_
_entity.id
_entity.type
_entity.pdbx_description
1 polymer ?
#
loop_
_entity_poly.entity_id
_entity_poly.type
_entity_poly.pdbx_seq_one_letter_code
_entity_poly.pdbx_strand_id
1 'polypeptide(L)'
;MKIEIGESLVRSWLRHIECCQVAELNWKSSPKWLTDVKAQSLMDDARRHFQKALAVDIFGGTHSVTQLVRQGEIDVLGLQIDSDGKVSKIYAVDMAFHEKGLNYGGNLETSVRICKKLVRSAIIVKSYFGPTPTKLIFASPNIGQKYLDQLKVAMGELDIFFRASKLDCEAELITNEAFLTQILEPTIHAGDEVADTSELFLRSLQLVSLFKPFQAHSKVTPVTAPPSVQVSNSTGPLPIELEPSNVSEFGQRLLETKAAVISIFYKNGTNEERAWNAEKFTVSSDVIGNLRSRPQFRQGEWQKRGISHVKVKIAG
;
A
#
# COMPACT_ATOMS: atom_id res chain seq x y z
N MET A 1 -5.24 -15.94 -19.34
CA MET A 1 -4.54 -15.02 -18.42
C MET A 1 -5.59 -14.40 -17.52
N LYS A 2 -5.48 -14.60 -16.21
CA LYS A 2 -6.38 -13.95 -15.23
C LYS A 2 -5.66 -12.68 -14.80
N ILE A 3 -6.09 -11.52 -15.30
CA ILE A 3 -5.57 -10.24 -14.82
C ILE A 3 -6.30 -9.92 -13.52
N GLU A 4 -5.58 -9.81 -12.42
CA GLU A 4 -6.16 -9.37 -11.15
C GLU A 4 -6.15 -7.84 -11.05
N ILE A 5 -7.18 -7.28 -10.43
CA ILE A 5 -7.33 -5.81 -10.33
C ILE A 5 -6.16 -5.17 -9.56
N GLY A 6 -5.59 -5.89 -8.59
CA GLY A 6 -4.41 -5.47 -7.84
C GLY A 6 -3.17 -5.33 -8.73
N GLU A 7 -2.94 -6.28 -9.63
CA GLU A 7 -1.82 -6.24 -10.58
C GLU A 7 -1.99 -5.09 -11.58
N SER A 8 -3.22 -4.88 -12.07
CA SER A 8 -3.56 -3.76 -12.96
C SER A 8 -3.29 -2.40 -12.30
N LEU A 9 -3.63 -2.26 -11.01
CA LEU A 9 -3.30 -1.09 -10.19
C LEU A 9 -1.78 -0.92 -10.08
N VAL A 10 -1.06 -1.96 -9.66
CA VAL A 10 0.40 -1.91 -9.48
C VAL A 10 1.12 -1.58 -10.80
N ARG A 11 0.63 -2.07 -11.94
CA ARG A 11 1.18 -1.69 -13.25
C ARG A 11 1.02 -0.19 -13.52
N SER A 12 -0.16 0.36 -13.22
CA SER A 12 -0.42 1.80 -13.40
C SER A 12 0.48 2.62 -12.47
N TRP A 13 0.63 2.17 -11.21
CA TRP A 13 1.55 2.74 -10.24
C TRP A 13 3.00 2.74 -10.73
N LEU A 14 3.50 1.61 -11.23
CA LEU A 14 4.87 1.50 -11.74
C LEU A 14 5.13 2.47 -12.90
N ARG A 15 4.17 2.63 -13.82
CA ARG A 15 4.33 3.51 -14.98
C ARG A 15 4.33 4.98 -14.60
N HIS A 16 3.41 5.41 -13.74
CA HIS A 16 3.16 6.84 -13.52
C HIS A 16 3.82 7.39 -12.26
N ILE A 17 4.02 6.56 -11.24
CA ILE A 17 4.57 6.98 -9.94
C ILE A 17 6.05 6.59 -9.85
N GLU A 18 6.37 5.33 -10.16
CA GLU A 18 7.77 4.87 -10.23
C GLU A 18 8.40 5.09 -11.61
N CYS A 19 7.73 5.81 -12.52
CA CYS A 19 8.25 6.21 -13.83
C CYS A 19 8.90 5.08 -14.67
N CYS A 20 8.40 3.86 -14.55
CA CYS A 20 8.87 2.72 -15.34
C CYS A 20 8.37 2.86 -16.79
N GLN A 21 9.29 2.88 -17.76
CA GLN A 21 8.97 2.95 -19.18
C GLN A 21 8.32 1.64 -19.67
N VAL A 22 8.64 0.51 -19.02
CA VAL A 22 8.02 -0.78 -19.29
C VAL A 22 7.41 -1.30 -18.00
N ALA A 23 6.16 -1.77 -18.06
CA ALA A 23 5.50 -2.47 -16.96
C ALA A 23 4.66 -3.63 -17.51
N GLU A 24 5.05 -4.86 -17.17
CA GLU A 24 4.47 -6.11 -17.67
C GLU A 24 3.78 -6.87 -16.53
N LEU A 25 2.58 -7.37 -16.78
CA LEU A 25 1.82 -8.19 -15.84
C LEU A 25 2.19 -9.66 -16.01
N ASN A 26 2.13 -10.45 -14.93
CA ASN A 26 2.28 -11.91 -14.96
C ASN A 26 3.57 -12.35 -15.67
N TRP A 27 4.68 -11.64 -15.41
CA TRP A 27 5.93 -11.84 -16.13
C TRP A 27 6.50 -13.22 -15.84
N LYS A 28 6.87 -13.94 -16.92
CA LYS A 28 7.46 -15.28 -16.86
C LYS A 28 8.60 -15.39 -17.86
N SER A 29 9.65 -16.06 -17.44
CA SER A 29 10.73 -16.41 -18.36
C SER A 29 10.26 -17.39 -19.43
N SER A 30 10.73 -17.21 -20.66
CA SER A 30 10.52 -18.21 -21.71
C SER A 30 11.33 -19.47 -21.42
N PRO A 31 10.77 -20.68 -21.64
CA PRO A 31 11.53 -21.92 -21.51
C PRO A 31 12.75 -22.00 -22.43
N LYS A 32 12.79 -21.18 -23.49
CA LYS A 32 13.90 -21.11 -24.46
C LYS A 32 15.05 -20.21 -24.01
N TRP A 33 14.87 -19.42 -22.95
CA TRP A 33 15.92 -18.52 -22.48
C TRP A 33 16.95 -19.29 -21.66
N LEU A 34 18.22 -18.95 -21.86
CA LEU A 34 19.32 -19.49 -21.07
C LEU A 34 19.32 -18.81 -19.70
N THR A 35 19.44 -19.60 -18.65
CA THR A 35 19.58 -19.13 -17.27
C THR A 35 21.06 -19.00 -16.94
N ASP A 36 21.46 -17.92 -16.26
CA ASP A 36 22.83 -17.75 -15.76
C ASP A 36 23.25 -18.94 -14.87
N VAL A 37 24.48 -19.43 -15.05
CA VAL A 37 25.09 -20.49 -14.24
C VAL A 37 25.16 -20.12 -12.75
N LYS A 38 25.21 -18.83 -12.40
CA LYS A 38 25.20 -18.34 -11.01
C LYS A 38 23.86 -18.53 -10.29
N ALA A 39 22.78 -18.79 -11.03
CA ALA A 39 21.46 -18.99 -10.44
C ALA A 39 21.45 -20.18 -9.48
N GLN A 40 22.17 -21.26 -9.81
CA GLN A 40 22.25 -22.46 -8.96
C GLN A 40 22.95 -22.15 -7.64
N SER A 41 24.09 -21.44 -7.67
CA SER A 41 24.79 -21.05 -6.44
C SER A 41 23.94 -20.13 -5.56
N LEU A 42 23.20 -19.19 -6.16
CA LEU A 42 22.29 -18.32 -5.40
C LEU A 42 21.15 -19.10 -4.74
N MET A 43 20.61 -20.11 -5.42
CA MET A 43 19.60 -20.99 -4.85
C MET A 43 20.14 -21.78 -3.66
N ASP A 44 21.35 -22.34 -3.79
CA ASP A 44 21.98 -23.13 -2.72
C ASP A 44 22.33 -22.25 -1.51
N ASP A 45 22.82 -21.03 -1.74
CA ASP A 45 23.14 -20.07 -0.69
C ASP A 45 21.89 -19.56 0.03
N ALA A 46 20.81 -19.30 -0.70
CA ALA A 46 19.52 -18.96 -0.11
C ALA A 46 19.02 -20.10 0.80
N ARG A 47 19.05 -21.35 0.32
CA ARG A 47 18.67 -22.51 1.15
C ARG A 47 19.48 -22.60 2.43
N ARG A 48 20.80 -22.49 2.33
CA ARG A 48 21.71 -22.56 3.47
C ARG A 48 21.43 -21.45 4.49
N HIS A 49 21.22 -20.23 3.99
CA HIS A 49 20.93 -19.06 4.81
C HIS A 49 19.61 -19.24 5.58
N PHE A 50 18.50 -19.47 4.87
CA PHE A 50 17.17 -19.55 5.50
C PHE A 50 16.97 -20.82 6.35
N GLN A 51 17.65 -21.93 6.02
CA GLN A 51 17.67 -23.11 6.88
C GLN A 51 18.37 -22.82 8.22
N LYS A 52 19.44 -22.01 8.21
CA LYS A 52 20.15 -21.61 9.43
C LYS A 52 19.38 -20.55 10.22
N ALA A 53 18.83 -19.54 9.54
CA ALA A 53 18.22 -18.38 10.18
C ALA A 53 16.81 -18.67 10.72
N LEU A 54 16.00 -19.41 9.96
CA LEU A 54 14.58 -19.61 10.24
C LEU A 54 14.19 -21.09 10.41
N ALA A 55 15.15 -22.02 10.33
CA ALA A 55 14.91 -23.46 10.37
C ALA A 55 13.95 -23.97 9.28
N VAL A 56 13.99 -23.36 8.08
CA VAL A 56 13.12 -23.73 6.95
C VAL A 56 13.90 -23.94 5.65
N ASP A 57 13.48 -24.90 4.83
CA ASP A 57 13.82 -24.91 3.41
C ASP A 57 12.93 -23.89 2.69
N ILE A 58 13.51 -22.74 2.37
CA ILE A 58 12.81 -21.62 1.72
C ILE A 58 12.16 -22.02 0.39
N PHE A 59 12.65 -23.06 -0.30
CA PHE A 59 12.07 -23.53 -1.56
C PHE A 59 11.19 -24.77 -1.40
N GLY A 60 11.19 -25.41 -0.23
CA GLY A 60 10.51 -26.68 0.01
C GLY A 60 10.93 -27.73 -1.03
N GLY A 61 9.97 -28.41 -1.66
CA GLY A 61 10.24 -29.47 -2.64
C GLY A 61 10.84 -29.02 -3.98
N THR A 62 11.09 -27.72 -4.22
CA THR A 62 11.71 -27.26 -5.46
C THR A 62 13.23 -27.38 -5.35
N HIS A 63 13.83 -28.40 -5.97
CA HIS A 63 15.28 -28.65 -5.90
C HIS A 63 16.08 -28.18 -7.12
N SER A 64 15.43 -27.92 -8.25
CA SER A 64 16.10 -27.48 -9.48
C SER A 64 15.97 -25.97 -9.66
N VAL A 65 17.09 -25.30 -9.95
CA VAL A 65 17.08 -23.87 -10.31
C VAL A 65 16.27 -23.63 -11.59
N THR A 66 16.36 -24.53 -12.57
CA THR A 66 15.58 -24.44 -13.80
C THR A 66 14.09 -24.50 -13.50
N GLN A 67 13.68 -25.37 -12.58
CA GLN A 67 12.28 -25.42 -12.13
C GLN A 67 11.89 -24.13 -11.40
N LEU A 68 12.71 -23.67 -10.46
CA LEU A 68 12.46 -22.47 -9.66
C LEU A 68 12.24 -21.23 -10.54
N VAL A 69 13.09 -21.06 -11.54
CA VAL A 69 13.13 -19.89 -12.43
C VAL A 69 12.03 -19.98 -13.51
N ARG A 70 11.80 -21.15 -14.12
CA ARG A 70 10.78 -21.32 -15.17
C ARG A 70 9.34 -21.36 -14.67
N GLN A 71 9.12 -21.84 -13.44
CA GLN A 71 7.80 -21.82 -12.79
C GLN A 71 7.58 -20.51 -12.02
N GLY A 72 8.60 -19.66 -11.97
CA GLY A 72 8.53 -18.35 -11.37
C GLY A 72 7.63 -17.42 -12.14
N GLU A 73 6.81 -16.69 -11.39
CA GLU A 73 5.96 -15.62 -11.88
C GLU A 73 6.27 -14.41 -11.02
N ILE A 74 6.46 -13.27 -11.69
CA ILE A 74 6.50 -11.94 -11.06
C ILE A 74 5.19 -11.26 -11.45
N ASP A 75 4.35 -10.96 -10.47
CA ASP A 75 2.97 -10.50 -10.74
C ASP A 75 2.98 -9.19 -11.55
N VAL A 76 3.89 -8.27 -11.24
CA VAL A 76 4.20 -7.10 -12.09
C VAL A 76 5.70 -6.81 -12.14
N LEU A 77 6.27 -6.76 -13.35
CA LEU A 77 7.67 -6.37 -13.60
C LEU A 77 7.74 -4.97 -14.22
N GLY A 78 8.42 -4.04 -13.55
CA GLY A 78 8.70 -2.69 -14.04
C GLY A 78 10.18 -2.51 -14.40
N LEU A 79 10.45 -1.81 -15.51
CA LEU A 79 11.80 -1.42 -15.91
C LEU A 79 11.88 0.09 -16.04
N GLN A 80 12.81 0.69 -15.29
CA GLN A 80 13.27 2.05 -15.54
C GLN A 80 14.42 2.00 -16.53
N ILE A 81 14.36 2.86 -17.54
CA ILE A 81 15.32 2.99 -18.62
C ILE A 81 15.91 4.40 -18.53
N ASP A 82 17.24 4.50 -18.48
CA ASP A 82 17.95 5.77 -18.44
C ASP A 82 17.98 6.47 -19.81
N SER A 83 18.58 7.67 -19.85
CA SER A 83 18.72 8.45 -21.08
C SER A 83 19.56 7.77 -22.16
N ASP A 84 20.39 6.78 -21.80
CA ASP A 84 21.23 6.02 -22.73
C ASP A 84 20.52 4.75 -23.24
N GLY A 85 19.25 4.55 -22.85
CA GLY A 85 18.46 3.39 -23.24
C GLY A 85 18.79 2.11 -22.47
N LYS A 86 19.52 2.20 -21.35
CA LYS A 86 19.86 1.04 -20.51
C LYS A 86 18.87 0.90 -19.35
N VAL A 87 18.60 -0.34 -18.95
CA VAL A 87 17.80 -0.59 -17.76
C VAL A 87 18.60 -0.16 -16.53
N SER A 88 18.14 0.90 -15.87
CA SER A 88 18.81 1.50 -14.70
C SER A 88 18.29 0.92 -13.39
N LYS A 89 17.02 0.49 -13.35
CA LYS A 89 16.40 -0.13 -12.18
C LYS A 89 15.27 -1.07 -12.58
N ILE A 90 15.13 -2.16 -11.84
CA ILE A 90 14.06 -3.14 -12.01
C ILE A 90 13.17 -3.16 -10.78
N TYR A 91 11.87 -3.19 -10.99
CA TYR A 91 10.86 -3.37 -9.95
C TYR A 91 10.22 -4.74 -10.17
N ALA A 92 10.29 -5.62 -9.18
CA ALA A 92 9.60 -6.91 -9.20
C ALA A 92 8.60 -6.92 -8.06
N VAL A 93 7.32 -6.81 -8.39
CA VAL A 93 6.24 -6.67 -7.42
C VAL A 93 5.41 -7.95 -7.41
N ASP A 94 5.34 -8.58 -6.24
CA ASP A 94 4.39 -9.64 -5.93
C ASP A 94 3.18 -9.00 -5.22
N MET A 95 1.98 -9.13 -5.79
CA MET A 95 0.75 -8.51 -5.30
C MET A 95 -0.18 -9.58 -4.74
N ALA A 96 -0.74 -9.33 -3.54
CA ALA A 96 -1.74 -10.22 -2.96
C ALA A 96 -2.98 -9.42 -2.53
N PHE A 97 -4.13 -9.76 -3.10
CA PHE A 97 -5.42 -9.23 -2.71
C PHE A 97 -6.35 -10.33 -2.19
N HIS A 98 -6.74 -10.24 -0.92
CA HIS A 98 -7.74 -11.11 -0.31
C HIS A 98 -8.67 -10.23 0.55
N GLU A 99 -9.97 -10.23 0.27
CA GLU A 99 -10.93 -9.37 0.97
C GLU A 99 -10.94 -9.62 2.49
N LYS A 100 -10.77 -10.88 2.91
CA LYS A 100 -10.72 -11.29 4.33
C LYS A 100 -9.32 -11.17 4.95
N GLY A 101 -8.38 -10.55 4.24
CA GLY A 101 -6.98 -10.47 4.61
C GLY A 101 -6.19 -11.73 4.23
N LEU A 102 -4.87 -11.58 4.21
CA LEU A 102 -3.94 -12.64 3.84
C LEU A 102 -4.03 -13.85 4.81
N ASN A 103 -4.25 -15.06 4.26
CA ASN A 103 -4.30 -16.29 5.05
C ASN A 103 -3.72 -17.49 4.28
N TYR A 104 -2.40 -17.53 4.12
CA TYR A 104 -1.72 -18.63 3.42
C TYR A 104 -1.46 -19.86 4.29
N GLY A 105 -1.93 -19.87 5.54
CA GLY A 105 -1.71 -20.93 6.52
C GLY A 105 -1.33 -20.36 7.88
N GLY A 106 -0.47 -21.07 8.62
CA GLY A 106 0.09 -20.57 9.88
C GLY A 106 0.88 -19.26 9.69
N ASN A 107 1.16 -18.54 10.79
CA ASN A 107 1.86 -17.26 10.69
C ASN A 107 3.26 -17.40 10.04
N LEU A 108 4.02 -18.44 10.43
CA LEU A 108 5.36 -18.69 9.92
C LEU A 108 5.32 -19.11 8.45
N GLU A 109 4.39 -20.00 8.11
CA GLU A 109 4.19 -20.47 6.74
C GLU A 109 3.87 -19.32 5.78
N THR A 110 3.00 -18.41 6.19
CA THR A 110 2.65 -17.21 5.43
C THR A 110 3.88 -16.34 5.15
N SER A 111 4.69 -16.09 6.19
CA SER A 111 5.89 -15.25 6.08
C SER A 111 6.96 -15.90 5.20
N VAL A 112 7.17 -17.21 5.35
CA VAL A 112 8.10 -18.01 4.55
C VAL A 112 7.68 -18.07 3.08
N ARG A 113 6.37 -18.18 2.79
CA ARG A 113 5.85 -18.17 1.40
C ARG A 113 6.11 -16.82 0.72
N ILE A 114 5.91 -15.71 1.42
CA ILE A 114 6.21 -14.37 0.89
C ILE A 114 7.72 -14.21 0.67
N CYS A 115 8.54 -14.59 1.66
CA CYS A 115 10.00 -14.54 1.51
C CYS A 115 10.48 -15.41 0.34
N LYS A 116 9.93 -16.62 0.17
CA LYS A 116 10.18 -17.50 -0.99
C LYS A 116 9.89 -16.80 -2.32
N LYS A 117 8.77 -16.08 -2.42
CA LYS A 117 8.42 -15.30 -3.62
C LYS A 117 9.49 -14.26 -3.92
N LEU A 118 9.87 -13.44 -2.94
CA LEU A 118 10.87 -12.39 -3.12
C LEU A 118 12.27 -12.92 -3.45
N VAL A 119 12.73 -13.98 -2.76
CA VAL A 119 14.01 -14.64 -3.07
C VAL A 119 14.00 -15.20 -4.50
N ARG A 120 12.91 -15.87 -4.89
CA ARG A 120 12.75 -16.39 -6.25
C ARG A 120 12.77 -15.26 -7.28
N SER A 121 12.05 -14.17 -7.04
CA SER A 121 12.03 -12.98 -7.91
C SER A 121 13.42 -12.36 -8.03
N ALA A 122 14.19 -12.29 -6.93
CA ALA A 122 15.59 -11.86 -6.96
C ALA A 122 16.44 -12.76 -7.87
N ILE A 123 16.39 -14.09 -7.68
CA ILE A 123 17.16 -15.04 -8.48
C ILE A 123 16.79 -14.91 -9.96
N ILE A 124 15.49 -14.83 -10.29
CA ILE A 124 15.00 -14.67 -11.66
C ILE A 124 15.55 -13.39 -12.29
N VAL A 125 15.40 -12.25 -11.61
CA VAL A 125 15.85 -10.97 -12.15
C VAL A 125 17.35 -10.99 -12.39
N LYS A 126 18.15 -11.46 -11.43
CA LYS A 126 19.61 -11.52 -11.60
C LYS A 126 20.04 -12.51 -12.67
N SER A 127 19.28 -13.58 -12.89
CA SER A 127 19.59 -14.60 -13.90
C SER A 127 19.33 -14.13 -15.34
N TYR A 128 18.36 -13.24 -15.56
CA TYR A 128 17.95 -12.83 -16.91
C TYR A 128 18.29 -11.37 -17.26
N PHE A 129 18.34 -10.49 -16.26
CA PHE A 129 18.59 -9.07 -16.44
C PHE A 129 19.95 -8.63 -15.86
N GLY A 130 20.75 -9.58 -15.38
CA GLY A 130 22.10 -9.33 -14.87
C GLY A 130 22.11 -8.56 -13.54
N PRO A 131 23.23 -7.88 -13.21
CA PRO A 131 23.45 -7.23 -11.91
C PRO A 131 22.74 -5.88 -11.75
N THR A 132 21.61 -5.66 -12.43
CA THR A 132 20.86 -4.39 -12.43
C THR A 132 20.24 -4.12 -11.06
N PRO A 133 20.28 -2.89 -10.50
CA PRO A 133 19.62 -2.56 -9.25
C PRO A 133 18.16 -3.01 -9.24
N THR A 134 17.73 -3.70 -8.18
CA THR A 134 16.39 -4.33 -8.15
C THR A 134 15.64 -4.01 -6.86
N LYS A 135 14.43 -3.47 -6.98
CA LYS A 135 13.49 -3.32 -5.87
C LYS A 135 12.47 -4.47 -5.91
N LEU A 136 12.44 -5.26 -4.85
CA LEU A 136 11.58 -6.42 -4.67
C LEU A 136 10.48 -6.05 -3.69
N ILE A 137 9.24 -5.99 -4.16
CA ILE A 137 8.14 -5.46 -3.36
C ILE A 137 7.10 -6.56 -3.16
N PHE A 138 6.71 -6.79 -1.93
CA PHE A 138 5.46 -7.49 -1.64
C PHE A 138 4.40 -6.47 -1.25
N ALA A 139 3.32 -6.41 -2.03
CA ALA A 139 2.24 -5.45 -1.85
C ALA A 139 0.93 -6.14 -1.46
N SER A 140 0.24 -5.62 -0.45
CA SER A 140 -1.11 -6.11 -0.10
C SER A 140 -1.92 -5.06 0.68
N PRO A 141 -3.17 -4.79 0.31
CA PRO A 141 -3.98 -3.77 0.98
C PRO A 141 -4.44 -4.19 2.39
N ASN A 142 -4.41 -5.47 2.72
CA ASN A 142 -4.93 -5.96 3.99
C ASN A 142 -4.15 -7.19 4.52
N ILE A 143 -3.34 -6.96 5.56
CA ILE A 143 -2.62 -7.98 6.31
C ILE A 143 -2.86 -7.80 7.81
N GLY A 144 -3.28 -8.87 8.48
CA GLY A 144 -3.45 -8.87 9.93
C GLY A 144 -2.13 -8.71 10.69
N GLN A 145 -2.16 -7.96 11.80
CA GLN A 145 -0.96 -7.58 12.59
C GLN A 145 -0.07 -8.76 12.98
N LYS A 146 -0.68 -9.90 13.35
CA LYS A 146 0.04 -11.12 13.74
C LYS A 146 1.00 -11.66 12.66
N TYR A 147 0.74 -11.37 11.39
CA TYR A 147 1.61 -11.77 10.27
C TYR A 147 2.71 -10.75 10.02
N LEU A 148 2.45 -9.46 10.25
CA LEU A 148 3.42 -8.39 10.02
C LEU A 148 4.68 -8.54 10.87
N ASP A 149 4.55 -8.97 12.12
CA ASP A 149 5.71 -9.08 13.00
C ASP A 149 6.68 -10.18 12.53
N GLN A 150 6.15 -11.33 12.11
CA GLN A 150 6.96 -12.42 11.54
C GLN A 150 7.49 -12.09 10.14
N LEU A 151 6.70 -11.37 9.34
CA LEU A 151 7.16 -10.86 8.05
C LEU A 151 8.35 -9.93 8.23
N LYS A 152 8.33 -9.00 9.18
CA LYS A 152 9.47 -8.11 9.45
C LYS A 152 10.75 -8.89 9.76
N VAL A 153 10.65 -9.97 10.55
CA VAL A 153 11.79 -10.86 10.82
C VAL A 153 12.29 -11.50 9.53
N ALA A 154 11.39 -12.08 8.71
CA ALA A 154 11.75 -12.71 7.45
C ALA A 154 12.37 -11.73 6.42
N MET A 155 11.91 -10.47 6.41
CA MET A 155 12.50 -9.40 5.58
C MET A 155 13.90 -9.03 6.04
N GLY A 156 14.15 -9.01 7.36
CA GLY A 156 15.49 -8.79 7.90
C GLY A 156 16.50 -9.86 7.44
N GLU A 157 16.09 -11.13 7.43
CA GLU A 157 16.92 -12.23 6.89
C GLU A 157 17.13 -12.09 5.38
N LEU A 158 16.11 -11.63 4.64
CA LEU A 158 16.25 -11.35 3.21
C LEU A 158 17.32 -10.28 2.92
N ASP A 159 17.36 -9.21 3.71
CA ASP A 159 18.39 -8.16 3.60
C ASP A 159 19.79 -8.66 3.96
N ILE A 160 19.90 -9.57 4.92
CA ILE A 160 21.17 -10.23 5.26
C ILE A 160 21.62 -11.11 4.08
N PHE A 161 20.73 -11.91 3.52
CA PHE A 161 21.01 -12.75 2.36
C PHE A 161 21.47 -11.94 1.14
N PHE A 162 20.79 -10.84 0.81
CA PHE A 162 21.17 -9.99 -0.32
C PHE A 162 22.56 -9.40 -0.16
N ARG A 163 22.88 -8.87 1.04
CA ARG A 163 24.21 -8.32 1.33
C ARG A 163 25.29 -9.40 1.28
N ALA A 164 25.06 -10.56 1.90
CA ALA A 164 26.02 -11.67 1.90
C ALA A 164 26.30 -12.20 0.48
N SER A 165 25.26 -12.23 -0.36
CA SER A 165 25.33 -12.69 -1.75
C SER A 165 25.75 -11.61 -2.74
N LYS A 166 26.05 -10.39 -2.25
CA LYS A 166 26.42 -9.20 -3.06
C LYS A 166 25.38 -8.90 -4.15
N LEU A 167 24.11 -9.08 -3.82
CA LEU A 167 23.01 -8.74 -4.71
C LEU A 167 22.61 -7.29 -4.47
N ASP A 168 22.61 -6.50 -5.54
CA ASP A 168 22.06 -5.15 -5.52
C ASP A 168 20.52 -5.22 -5.55
N CYS A 169 19.96 -5.56 -4.39
CA CYS A 169 18.55 -5.77 -4.17
C CYS A 169 18.10 -5.04 -2.91
N GLU A 170 16.93 -4.40 -2.99
CA GLU A 170 16.20 -3.81 -1.87
C GLU A 170 14.85 -4.53 -1.74
N ALA A 171 14.51 -5.01 -0.55
CA ALA A 171 13.22 -5.63 -0.29
C ALA A 171 12.29 -4.67 0.47
N GLU A 172 11.03 -4.57 0.05
CA GLU A 172 10.04 -3.70 0.68
C GLU A 172 8.69 -4.40 0.89
N LEU A 173 8.04 -4.08 2.01
CA LEU A 173 6.65 -4.44 2.29
C LEU A 173 5.77 -3.19 2.20
N ILE A 174 4.90 -3.14 1.20
CA ILE A 174 3.90 -2.08 1.07
C ILE A 174 2.54 -2.64 1.45
N THR A 175 2.13 -2.43 2.70
CA THR A 175 0.95 -3.10 3.29
C THR A 175 0.04 -2.15 4.04
N ASN A 176 -1.25 -2.49 4.13
CA ASN A 176 -2.25 -1.73 4.88
C ASN A 176 -2.24 -0.23 4.51
N GLU A 177 -2.01 0.66 5.47
CA GLU A 177 -1.96 2.11 5.26
C GLU A 177 -0.88 2.53 4.24
N ALA A 178 0.27 1.83 4.22
CA ALA A 178 1.31 2.11 3.23
C ALA A 178 0.83 1.77 1.82
N PHE A 179 0.02 0.72 1.66
CA PHE A 179 -0.60 0.40 0.36
C PHE A 179 -1.53 1.51 -0.11
N LEU A 180 -2.38 2.03 0.79
CA LEU A 180 -3.27 3.14 0.48
C LEU A 180 -2.48 4.38 0.04
N THR A 181 -1.52 4.80 0.87
CA THR A 181 -0.84 6.10 0.73
C THR A 181 0.28 6.10 -0.30
N GLN A 182 0.95 4.96 -0.57
CA GLN A 182 2.08 4.88 -1.49
C GLN A 182 1.70 4.36 -2.88
N ILE A 183 0.69 3.49 -2.97
CA ILE A 183 0.25 2.89 -4.25
C ILE A 183 -1.08 3.46 -4.69
N LEU A 184 -2.14 3.28 -3.90
CA LEU A 184 -3.50 3.53 -4.37
C LEU A 184 -3.78 5.01 -4.63
N GLU A 185 -3.63 5.87 -3.62
CA GLU A 185 -3.95 7.30 -3.74
C GLU A 185 -3.10 8.00 -4.81
N PRO A 186 -1.75 7.85 -4.86
CA PRO A 186 -0.95 8.51 -5.89
C PRO A 186 -1.35 8.07 -7.29
N THR A 187 -1.67 6.78 -7.48
CA THR A 187 -2.07 6.26 -8.80
C THR A 187 -3.42 6.81 -9.23
N ILE A 188 -4.39 6.93 -8.31
CA ILE A 188 -5.69 7.55 -8.61
C ILE A 188 -5.48 9.01 -9.05
N HIS A 189 -4.68 9.78 -8.32
CA HIS A 189 -4.42 11.18 -8.64
C HIS A 189 -3.70 11.36 -9.98
N ALA A 190 -2.74 10.49 -10.30
CA ALA A 190 -2.09 10.52 -11.62
C ALA A 190 -3.07 10.22 -12.77
N GLY A 191 -4.16 9.49 -12.50
CA GLY A 191 -5.18 9.16 -13.49
C GLY A 191 -5.94 10.35 -14.08
N ASP A 192 -5.90 11.52 -13.44
CA ASP A 192 -6.49 12.75 -13.96
C ASP A 192 -5.65 13.37 -15.09
N GLU A 193 -4.34 13.07 -15.14
CA GLU A 193 -3.39 13.59 -16.13
C GLU A 193 -3.09 12.58 -17.26
N VAL A 194 -3.43 11.31 -17.06
CA VAL A 194 -3.10 10.21 -17.97
C VAL A 194 -4.28 9.88 -18.89
N ALA A 195 -4.11 10.14 -20.18
CA ALA A 195 -5.08 9.78 -21.24
C ALA A 195 -4.88 8.36 -21.81
N ASP A 196 -4.05 7.51 -21.18
CA ASP A 196 -3.74 6.17 -21.68
C ASP A 196 -4.96 5.24 -21.60
N THR A 197 -5.54 4.95 -22.77
CA THR A 197 -6.74 4.12 -22.91
C THR A 197 -6.48 2.62 -22.70
N SER A 198 -5.21 2.21 -22.60
CA SER A 198 -4.81 0.82 -22.41
C SER A 198 -4.71 0.38 -20.95
N GLU A 199 -4.83 1.30 -19.99
CA GLU A 199 -4.67 1.00 -18.56
C GLU A 199 -5.99 0.65 -17.87
N LEU A 200 -6.25 -0.65 -17.72
CA LEU A 200 -7.52 -1.17 -17.23
C LEU A 200 -7.93 -0.59 -15.86
N PHE A 201 -7.00 -0.42 -14.92
CA PHE A 201 -7.33 0.13 -13.59
C PHE A 201 -7.82 1.58 -13.69
N LEU A 202 -7.03 2.49 -14.27
CA LEU A 202 -7.41 3.90 -14.43
C LEU A 202 -8.68 4.04 -15.29
N ARG A 203 -8.80 3.26 -16.36
CA ARG A 203 -10.01 3.23 -17.20
C ARG A 203 -11.24 2.74 -16.46
N SER A 204 -11.10 1.78 -15.55
CA SER A 204 -12.22 1.36 -14.71
C SER A 204 -12.69 2.48 -13.78
N LEU A 205 -11.77 3.26 -13.21
CA LEU A 205 -12.11 4.41 -12.37
C LEU A 205 -12.76 5.54 -13.19
N GLN A 206 -12.23 5.82 -14.38
CA GLN A 206 -12.83 6.78 -15.30
C GLN A 206 -14.25 6.36 -15.69
N LEU A 207 -14.48 5.08 -16.01
CA LEU A 207 -15.82 4.53 -16.29
C LEU A 207 -16.76 4.74 -15.10
N VAL A 208 -16.35 4.35 -13.90
CA VAL A 208 -17.14 4.55 -12.66
C VAL A 208 -17.44 6.03 -12.44
N SER A 209 -16.50 6.92 -12.78
CA SER A 209 -16.66 8.38 -12.62
C SER A 209 -17.71 9.00 -13.55
N LEU A 210 -18.09 8.33 -14.66
CA LEU A 210 -19.14 8.80 -15.57
C LEU A 210 -20.53 8.74 -14.94
N PHE A 211 -20.75 7.78 -14.03
CA PHE A 211 -22.05 7.49 -13.44
C PHE A 211 -22.22 8.11 -12.06
N LYS A 212 -21.82 9.37 -11.88
CA LYS A 212 -21.95 10.04 -10.57
C LYS A 212 -23.39 9.84 -10.04
N PRO A 213 -23.58 9.25 -8.83
CA PRO A 213 -22.65 9.25 -7.71
C PRO A 213 -22.30 7.84 -7.17
N PHE A 214 -21.33 7.14 -7.76
CA PHE A 214 -20.49 6.27 -6.95
C PHE A 214 -19.55 7.18 -6.14
N GLN A 215 -19.84 7.41 -4.85
CA GLN A 215 -19.00 8.22 -3.97
C GLN A 215 -17.74 7.43 -3.55
N ALA A 216 -16.79 7.30 -4.48
CA ALA A 216 -15.38 7.22 -4.13
C ALA A 216 -14.83 8.66 -4.23
N HIS A 217 -14.83 9.33 -3.08
CA HIS A 217 -14.33 10.67 -2.74
C HIS A 217 -14.39 11.79 -3.81
N SER A 218 -15.11 12.85 -3.44
CA SER A 218 -15.33 14.09 -4.18
C SER A 218 -14.04 14.68 -4.76
N LYS A 219 -14.08 14.94 -6.07
CA LYS A 219 -13.03 15.58 -6.88
C LYS A 219 -12.46 16.82 -6.21
N VAL A 220 -11.13 16.85 -6.07
CA VAL A 220 -10.35 18.08 -5.90
C VAL A 220 -10.32 18.78 -7.25
N THR A 221 -10.85 20.00 -7.32
CA THR A 221 -10.75 20.84 -8.52
C THR A 221 -9.40 21.59 -8.47
N PRO A 222 -8.60 21.61 -9.55
CA PRO A 222 -7.42 22.46 -9.61
C PRO A 222 -7.84 23.90 -9.90
N VAL A 223 -7.52 24.83 -8.99
CA VAL A 223 -7.59 26.28 -9.25
C VAL A 223 -6.26 26.90 -8.85
N THR A 224 -5.49 27.22 -9.88
CA THR A 224 -4.65 28.42 -10.08
C THR A 224 -4.27 29.24 -8.83
N ALA A 225 -2.97 29.43 -8.61
CA ALA A 225 -2.41 30.48 -7.72
C ALA A 225 -2.96 31.87 -8.11
N PRO A 226 -3.07 32.91 -7.23
CA PRO A 226 -2.37 33.21 -5.95
C PRO A 226 -3.38 33.74 -4.86
N PRO A 227 -3.05 34.51 -3.78
CA PRO A 227 -1.78 34.92 -3.17
C PRO A 227 -1.62 34.53 -1.68
N SER A 228 -0.39 34.69 -1.20
CA SER A 228 0.02 34.61 0.21
C SER A 228 -0.88 35.42 1.16
N VAL A 229 -1.57 34.76 2.10
CA VAL A 229 -2.19 35.42 3.27
C VAL A 229 -1.95 34.60 4.54
N GLN A 230 -1.73 35.35 5.61
CA GLN A 230 -0.98 35.04 6.82
C GLN A 230 -1.61 33.98 7.74
N VAL A 231 -0.71 33.18 8.33
CA VAL A 231 -0.99 32.16 9.33
C VAL A 231 -1.41 32.80 10.66
N SER A 232 -2.60 32.47 11.16
CA SER A 232 -2.94 32.63 12.58
C SER A 232 -2.68 31.30 13.32
N ASN A 233 -1.71 31.36 14.23
CA ASN A 233 -1.27 30.25 15.08
C ASN A 233 -2.27 30.02 16.22
N SER A 234 -3.06 28.95 16.14
CA SER A 234 -3.87 28.44 17.24
C SER A 234 -3.08 27.37 18.01
N THR A 235 -2.58 27.70 19.20
CA THR A 235 -1.74 26.83 20.06
C THR A 235 -2.54 25.91 21.00
N GLY A 236 -3.89 25.98 21.02
CA GLY A 236 -4.76 25.13 21.84
C GLY A 236 -5.12 23.76 21.23
N PRO A 237 -5.91 22.91 21.92
CA PRO A 237 -6.49 21.69 21.34
C PRO A 237 -7.55 22.05 20.28
N LEU A 238 -7.83 21.12 19.38
CA LEU A 238 -8.84 21.31 18.32
C LEU A 238 -10.20 21.74 18.90
N PRO A 239 -10.78 22.87 18.45
CA PRO A 239 -12.13 23.27 18.84
C PRO A 239 -13.17 22.26 18.33
N ILE A 240 -14.02 21.76 19.23
CA ILE A 240 -15.08 20.79 18.93
C ILE A 240 -16.40 21.38 19.43
N GLU A 241 -17.37 21.49 18.54
CA GLU A 241 -18.74 21.92 18.81
C GLU A 241 -19.70 20.73 18.69
N LEU A 242 -20.67 20.62 19.59
CA LEU A 242 -21.69 19.56 19.58
C LEU A 242 -23.07 20.16 19.29
N GLU A 243 -23.93 19.39 18.62
CA GLU A 243 -25.34 19.70 18.38
C GLU A 243 -26.20 18.49 18.76
N PRO A 244 -26.86 18.50 19.95
CA PRO A 244 -26.94 19.60 20.93
C PRO A 244 -25.61 19.92 21.64
N SER A 245 -25.42 21.17 22.08
CA SER A 245 -24.15 21.66 22.65
C SER A 245 -23.87 21.16 24.07
N ASN A 246 -24.89 20.70 24.78
CA ASN A 246 -24.71 20.05 26.08
C ASN A 246 -24.14 18.63 25.89
N VAL A 247 -22.94 18.37 26.40
CA VAL A 247 -22.23 17.08 26.23
C VAL A 247 -23.03 15.89 26.79
N SER A 248 -23.72 16.07 27.93
CA SER A 248 -24.51 15.01 28.55
C SER A 248 -25.75 14.68 27.72
N GLU A 249 -26.43 15.71 27.21
CA GLU A 249 -27.59 15.55 26.33
C GLU A 249 -27.18 14.92 24.99
N PHE A 250 -26.09 15.40 24.40
CA PHE A 250 -25.51 14.82 23.19
C PHE A 250 -25.17 13.34 23.40
N GLY A 251 -24.52 13.01 24.53
CA GLY A 251 -24.20 11.63 24.89
C GLY A 251 -25.43 10.73 25.02
N GLN A 252 -26.50 11.21 25.65
CA GLN A 252 -27.77 10.48 25.75
C GLN A 252 -28.38 10.22 24.36
N ARG A 253 -28.47 11.25 23.52
CA ARG A 253 -29.00 11.09 22.15
C ARG A 253 -28.11 10.20 21.28
N LEU A 254 -26.79 10.24 21.45
CA LEU A 254 -25.86 9.35 20.75
C LEU A 254 -26.01 7.89 21.20
N LEU A 255 -26.34 7.66 22.48
CA LEU A 255 -26.62 6.31 22.99
C LEU A 255 -27.87 5.69 22.37
N GLU A 256 -28.89 6.51 22.11
CA GLU A 256 -30.16 6.10 21.49
C GLU A 256 -30.01 5.88 19.98
N THR A 257 -29.44 6.86 19.28
CA THR A 257 -29.33 6.85 17.81
C THR A 257 -28.18 6.00 17.29
N LYS A 258 -27.13 5.80 18.11
CA LYS A 258 -25.86 5.16 17.72
C LYS A 258 -25.21 5.78 16.46
N ALA A 259 -25.58 7.00 16.10
CA ALA A 259 -25.13 7.66 14.88
C ALA A 259 -25.04 9.18 15.04
N ALA A 260 -23.97 9.76 14.49
CA ALA A 260 -23.79 11.20 14.38
C ALA A 260 -23.08 11.56 13.07
N VAL A 261 -23.10 12.83 12.70
CA VAL A 261 -22.33 13.40 11.59
C VAL A 261 -21.26 14.32 12.17
N ILE A 262 -20.02 14.13 11.72
CA ILE A 262 -18.86 14.95 12.07
C ILE A 262 -18.52 15.81 10.86
N SER A 263 -18.72 17.11 10.98
CA SER A 263 -18.35 18.12 9.99
C SER A 263 -17.00 18.74 10.40
N ILE A 264 -15.96 18.55 9.59
CA ILE A 264 -14.60 19.04 9.83
C ILE A 264 -14.38 20.26 8.94
N PHE A 265 -14.11 21.41 9.55
CA PHE A 265 -13.89 22.67 8.86
C PHE A 265 -12.40 22.97 8.77
N TYR A 266 -11.96 23.46 7.62
CA TYR A 266 -10.57 23.78 7.32
C TYR A 266 -10.35 25.29 7.24
N LYS A 267 -9.13 25.74 7.56
CA LYS A 267 -8.72 27.15 7.51
C LYS A 267 -8.84 27.78 6.12
N ASN A 268 -8.80 26.96 5.07
CA ASN A 268 -9.02 27.38 3.68
C ASN A 268 -10.51 27.59 3.33
N GLY A 269 -11.43 27.44 4.29
CA GLY A 269 -12.88 27.61 4.11
C GLY A 269 -13.62 26.36 3.63
N THR A 270 -12.93 25.26 3.33
CA THR A 270 -13.60 24.00 2.97
C THR A 270 -14.10 23.24 4.19
N ASN A 271 -15.06 22.35 4.00
CA ASN A 271 -15.47 21.39 5.03
C ASN A 271 -15.63 19.98 4.43
N GLU A 272 -15.53 18.97 5.28
CA GLU A 272 -15.90 17.58 4.97
C GLU A 272 -16.87 17.07 6.03
N GLU A 273 -17.79 16.18 5.65
CA GLU A 273 -18.69 15.51 6.58
C GLU A 273 -18.43 14.01 6.60
N ARG A 274 -18.46 13.42 7.79
CA ARG A 274 -18.27 11.98 7.98
C ARG A 274 -19.30 11.42 8.94
N ALA A 275 -19.88 10.28 8.60
CA ALA A 275 -20.72 9.53 9.52
C ALA A 275 -19.86 8.97 10.68
N TRP A 276 -20.38 9.09 11.89
CA TRP A 276 -19.87 8.45 13.08
C TRP A 276 -20.81 7.33 13.48
N ASN A 277 -20.42 6.08 13.17
CA ASN A 277 -21.05 4.90 13.75
C ASN A 277 -20.58 4.75 15.20
N ALA A 278 -21.52 4.86 16.14
CA ALA A 278 -21.30 4.81 17.57
C ALA A 278 -21.93 3.55 18.21
N GLU A 279 -22.05 2.43 17.48
CA GLU A 279 -22.62 1.17 17.99
C GLU A 279 -21.98 0.71 19.32
N LYS A 280 -20.66 0.89 19.45
CA LYS A 280 -19.91 0.52 20.66
C LYS A 280 -19.95 1.58 21.77
N PHE A 281 -20.66 2.70 21.56
CA PHE A 281 -20.78 3.77 22.55
C PHE A 281 -21.71 3.34 23.68
N THR A 282 -21.22 3.40 24.91
CA THR A 282 -21.91 2.98 26.14
C THR A 282 -22.11 4.15 27.10
N VAL A 283 -22.93 3.98 28.14
CA VAL A 283 -23.19 5.02 29.15
C VAL A 283 -21.91 5.55 29.81
N SER A 284 -20.86 4.73 29.89
CA SER A 284 -19.55 5.10 30.43
C SER A 284 -18.59 5.73 29.40
N SER A 285 -18.99 5.88 28.14
CA SER A 285 -18.13 6.40 27.08
C SER A 285 -18.03 7.92 27.11
N ASP A 286 -16.81 8.44 26.98
CA ASP A 286 -16.55 9.89 26.89
C ASP A 286 -16.68 10.37 25.44
N VAL A 287 -17.64 11.27 25.17
CA VAL A 287 -17.90 11.84 23.84
C VAL A 287 -16.67 12.59 23.30
N ILE A 288 -16.09 13.49 24.10
CA ILE A 288 -14.98 14.36 23.69
C ILE A 288 -13.69 13.55 23.61
N GLY A 289 -13.47 12.63 24.55
CA GLY A 289 -12.35 11.69 24.53
C GLY A 289 -12.34 10.82 23.27
N ASN A 290 -13.51 10.31 22.86
CA ASN A 290 -13.64 9.53 21.61
C ASN A 290 -13.34 10.35 20.36
N LEU A 291 -13.77 11.61 20.31
CA LEU A 291 -13.44 12.50 19.20
C LEU A 291 -11.93 12.79 19.17
N ARG A 292 -11.34 13.17 20.31
CA ARG A 292 -9.91 13.52 20.42
C ARG A 292 -8.95 12.35 20.21
N SER A 293 -9.39 11.10 20.41
CA SER A 293 -8.54 9.93 20.17
C SER A 293 -8.27 9.69 18.68
N ARG A 294 -9.07 10.27 17.79
CA ARG A 294 -8.92 10.17 16.33
C ARG A 294 -7.60 10.80 15.88
N PRO A 295 -6.73 10.10 15.13
CA PRO A 295 -5.39 10.57 14.79
C PRO A 295 -5.35 11.99 14.20
N GLN A 296 -6.29 12.31 13.30
CA GLN A 296 -6.38 13.61 12.64
C GLN A 296 -6.79 14.77 13.56
N PHE A 297 -7.37 14.50 14.73
CA PHE A 297 -7.81 15.52 15.71
C PHE A 297 -6.80 15.72 16.84
N ARG A 298 -5.70 14.94 16.85
CA ARG A 298 -4.64 15.04 17.86
C ARG A 298 -3.83 16.31 17.66
N GLN A 299 -3.29 16.82 18.77
CA GLN A 299 -2.42 18.00 18.75
C GLN A 299 -1.22 17.79 17.84
N GLY A 300 -0.93 18.78 17.00
CA GLY A 300 0.10 18.73 15.97
C GLY A 300 -0.42 18.22 14.62
N GLU A 301 -1.37 17.28 14.61
CA GLU A 301 -1.90 16.70 13.36
C GLU A 301 -3.01 17.55 12.75
N TRP A 302 -3.94 18.05 13.57
CA TRP A 302 -5.04 18.87 13.05
C TRP A 302 -4.54 20.21 12.50
N GLN A 303 -3.47 20.78 13.08
CA GLN A 303 -2.81 21.98 12.57
C GLN A 303 -2.10 21.73 11.24
N LYS A 304 -1.34 20.63 11.11
CA LYS A 304 -0.68 20.25 9.85
C LYS A 304 -1.68 20.04 8.72
N ARG A 305 -2.85 19.49 9.06
CA ARG A 305 -3.96 19.27 8.12
C ARG A 305 -4.77 20.54 7.84
N GLY A 306 -4.45 21.66 8.48
CA GLY A 306 -5.16 22.92 8.30
C GLY A 306 -6.60 22.90 8.80
N ILE A 307 -6.96 22.00 9.71
CA ILE A 307 -8.28 21.97 10.34
C ILE A 307 -8.43 23.24 11.18
N SER A 308 -9.60 23.86 11.19
CA SER A 308 -9.94 25.01 12.03
C SER A 308 -10.77 24.62 13.25
N HIS A 309 -11.83 23.82 13.05
CA HIS A 309 -12.73 23.35 14.09
C HIS A 309 -13.55 22.16 13.58
N VAL A 310 -14.22 21.46 14.48
CA VAL A 310 -15.10 20.34 14.15
C VAL A 310 -16.47 20.58 14.77
N LYS A 311 -17.53 20.34 14.01
CA LYS A 311 -18.91 20.31 14.51
C LYS A 311 -19.43 18.88 14.46
N VAL A 312 -20.13 18.44 15.49
CA VAL A 312 -20.71 17.10 15.54
C VAL A 312 -22.20 17.20 15.83
N LYS A 313 -23.03 16.58 14.98
CA LYS A 313 -24.49 16.62 15.08
C LYS A 313 -25.05 15.21 15.17
N ILE A 314 -26.02 14.98 16.04
CA ILE A 314 -26.75 13.69 16.11
C ILE A 314 -27.45 13.43 14.77
N ALA A 315 -27.32 12.21 14.25
CA ALA A 315 -28.09 11.81 13.07
C ALA A 315 -29.57 11.71 13.47
N GLY A 316 -30.42 12.44 12.76
CA GLY A 316 -31.87 12.44 12.98
C GLY A 316 -32.54 11.15 12.51
#